data_AF-A0A1M6FPE5-F1
#
_entry.id   AF-A0A1M6FPE5-F1
#
_cell.length_a   1.000
_cell.length_b   1.000
_cell.length_c   1.000
_cell.angle_alpha   90.00
_cell.angle_beta   90.00
_cell.angle_gamma   90.00
#
_symmetry.space_group_name_H-M   'P 1'
#
loop_
_entity.id
_entity.type
_entity.pdbx_description
1 polymer ?
#
loop_
_entity_poly.entity_id
_entity_poly.type
_entity_poly.pdbx_seq_one_letter_code
_entity_poly.pdbx_strand_id
1 'polypeptide(L)'
;MDVRYIIIVLFFPFLVTSQSKTYQINYQKKSNGKEVLNDDIIQVYVQSNFFLITTQNIESNKANFPFEITEVINDENKIIQFAQLNETKKIFTVDSLSLPKQSFELLNETKKILGYTCKKAKIIINSNTIELWYTNELEVKGAPTIIGANLGLVLQMTRNGNYEITASEIKKTKKKVSQYSKEKKNKEYDLLSYKDLLWKSRFLTTSIFKDEVINFSSDSKSNDSIFRFANGTVILKKIKLPKINSSLSFIDLTEKSNGDAYDRTGSVFLIESKNGNKKTFLEALQKGIANVPAYENGNGKKYQGIVANDNYEPLIELMRFFTPFGIHQYNHIQLKDKEWEDQVYYRQEVTDVLMPFSEKEVYVGVFIGNYDKGGHKISLNLSYHKADGSSQNIVQSLFSLFNTTNVLEMAGQEYGTLFNSNKGLEVSFTLAKDIKNAKLRYITTGHGGWENGDEYLPKKNTIYLDDVQVFYFTPWRQDCGTYRLYNPASGNFINGLSSSDYSRSNWCPGTVTNPIYIELGDLKAGNHKIKITIPQGAVEGNSFSSWNVSGILFGE
;
A
#
# COMPACT_ATOMS: atom_id res chain seq x y z
N MET A 1 -60.95 -64.37 48.81
CA MET A 1 -60.38 -63.48 47.78
C MET A 1 -59.25 -62.72 48.44
N ASP A 2 -58.04 -63.28 48.38
CA ASP A 2 -56.84 -62.65 48.93
C ASP A 2 -56.21 -61.74 47.89
N VAL A 3 -56.20 -60.44 48.15
CA VAL A 3 -55.55 -59.44 47.30
C VAL A 3 -54.15 -59.18 47.87
N ARG A 4 -53.12 -59.69 47.18
CA ARG A 4 -51.72 -59.35 47.44
C ARG A 4 -51.36 -58.08 46.68
N TYR A 5 -50.98 -57.02 47.40
CA TYR A 5 -50.39 -55.82 46.80
C TYR A 5 -48.89 -56.04 46.57
N ILE A 6 -48.47 -55.96 45.31
CA ILE A 6 -47.06 -55.91 44.92
C ILE A 6 -46.65 -54.43 44.89
N ILE A 7 -45.73 -54.03 45.78
CA ILE A 7 -45.10 -52.71 45.74
C ILE A 7 -43.92 -52.79 44.76
N ILE A 8 -44.03 -52.13 43.62
CA ILE A 8 -42.94 -51.94 42.66
C ILE A 8 -42.19 -50.66 43.06
N VAL A 9 -40.97 -50.80 43.57
CA VAL A 9 -40.05 -49.67 43.81
C VAL A 9 -39.33 -49.34 42.50
N LEU A 10 -39.75 -48.26 41.85
CA LEU A 10 -39.07 -47.72 40.67
C LEU A 10 -37.83 -46.92 41.10
N PHE A 11 -36.64 -47.49 40.84
CA PHE A 11 -35.36 -46.79 40.95
C PHE A 11 -35.23 -45.80 39.77
N PHE A 12 -35.42 -44.51 40.03
CA PHE A 12 -35.00 -43.45 39.10
C PHE A 12 -33.48 -43.25 39.25
N PRO A 13 -32.65 -43.50 38.22
CA PRO A 13 -31.26 -43.10 38.27
C PRO A 13 -31.21 -41.57 38.25
N PHE A 14 -30.73 -40.97 39.35
CA PHE A 14 -30.32 -39.58 39.36
C PHE A 14 -29.20 -39.41 38.32
N LEU A 15 -29.54 -38.83 37.16
CA LEU A 15 -28.57 -38.28 36.23
C LEU A 15 -27.88 -37.10 36.91
N VAL A 16 -26.77 -37.38 37.60
CA VAL A 16 -25.83 -36.37 38.05
C VAL A 16 -25.22 -35.76 36.79
N THR A 17 -25.78 -34.64 36.34
CA THR A 17 -25.16 -33.81 35.31
C THR A 17 -23.92 -33.17 35.93
N SER A 18 -22.76 -33.80 35.71
CA SER A 18 -21.46 -33.22 36.06
C SER A 18 -21.34 -31.87 35.37
N GLN A 19 -21.39 -30.79 36.15
CA GLN A 19 -21.25 -29.44 35.64
C GLN A 19 -19.79 -29.28 35.16
N SER A 20 -19.60 -29.13 33.84
CA SER A 20 -18.28 -28.93 33.23
C SER A 20 -17.52 -27.82 33.96
N LYS A 21 -16.37 -28.17 34.54
CA LYS A 21 -15.48 -27.21 35.24
C LYS A 21 -14.83 -26.32 34.18
N THR A 22 -15.19 -25.03 34.19
CA THR A 22 -14.55 -24.02 33.33
C THR A 22 -13.54 -23.22 34.15
N TYR A 23 -12.31 -23.09 33.62
CA TYR A 23 -11.28 -22.24 34.19
C TYR A 23 -11.05 -21.02 33.30
N GLN A 24 -10.82 -19.86 33.90
CA GLN A 24 -10.30 -18.67 33.24
C GLN A 24 -8.86 -18.45 33.70
N ILE A 25 -7.95 -18.31 32.75
CA ILE A 25 -6.55 -17.99 32.99
C ILE A 25 -6.23 -16.66 32.35
N ASN A 26 -5.69 -15.73 33.13
CA ASN A 26 -5.22 -14.44 32.64
C ASN A 26 -3.70 -14.49 32.47
N TYR A 27 -3.17 -13.93 31.38
CA TYR A 27 -1.74 -13.87 31.12
C TYR A 27 -1.28 -12.43 30.89
N GLN A 28 -0.06 -12.14 31.33
CA GLN A 28 0.62 -10.86 31.14
C GLN A 28 1.88 -11.05 30.30
N LYS A 29 2.22 -10.03 29.52
CA LYS A 29 3.43 -10.01 28.70
C LYS A 29 4.56 -9.25 29.40
N LYS A 30 5.78 -9.77 29.28
CA LYS A 30 7.02 -9.07 29.65
C LYS A 30 7.99 -9.07 28.48
N SER A 31 8.70 -7.96 28.32
CA SER A 31 9.85 -7.84 27.41
C SER A 31 11.07 -7.38 28.20
N ASN A 32 12.15 -8.15 28.14
CA ASN A 32 13.39 -7.91 28.90
C ASN A 32 13.12 -7.69 30.40
N GLY A 33 12.24 -8.52 30.97
CA GLY A 33 11.83 -8.45 32.37
C GLY A 33 10.86 -7.31 32.74
N LYS A 34 10.57 -6.38 31.83
CA LYS A 34 9.63 -5.28 32.05
C LYS A 34 8.25 -5.62 31.50
N GLU A 35 7.21 -5.29 32.23
CA GLU A 35 5.83 -5.42 31.74
C GLU A 35 5.62 -4.55 30.50
N VAL A 36 4.89 -5.09 29.52
CA VAL A 36 4.54 -4.33 28.32
C VAL A 36 3.46 -3.31 28.70
N LEU A 37 3.77 -2.02 28.52
CA LEU A 37 2.83 -0.93 28.81
C LEU A 37 1.61 -1.01 27.90
N ASN A 38 0.43 -0.71 28.46
CA ASN A 38 -0.87 -0.76 27.76
C ASN A 38 -1.21 -2.14 27.15
N ASP A 39 -0.72 -3.22 27.75
CA ASP A 39 -1.00 -4.57 27.27
C ASP A 39 -2.47 -4.97 27.50
N ASP A 40 -3.08 -5.51 26.45
CA ASP A 40 -4.38 -6.15 26.53
C ASP A 40 -4.20 -7.58 27.05
N ILE A 41 -4.68 -7.82 28.28
CA ILE A 41 -4.51 -9.09 28.99
C ILE A 41 -5.09 -10.23 28.16
N ILE A 42 -4.25 -11.23 27.84
CA ILE A 42 -4.72 -12.46 27.20
C ILE A 42 -5.55 -13.23 28.21
N GLN A 43 -6.76 -13.61 27.81
CA GLN A 43 -7.65 -14.45 28.60
C GLN A 43 -7.84 -15.77 27.88
N VAL A 44 -7.64 -16.87 28.61
CA VAL A 44 -7.87 -18.22 28.10
C VAL A 44 -8.96 -18.87 28.93
N TYR A 45 -10.04 -19.27 28.26
CA TYR A 45 -11.11 -20.05 28.88
C TYR A 45 -10.94 -21.52 28.52
N VAL A 46 -10.83 -22.37 29.53
CA VAL A 46 -10.53 -23.80 29.35
C VAL A 46 -11.70 -24.65 29.86
N GLN A 47 -12.15 -25.57 29.02
CA GLN A 47 -13.09 -26.64 29.33
C GLN A 47 -12.46 -28.00 29.00
N SER A 48 -13.14 -29.10 29.30
CA SER A 48 -12.60 -30.45 29.09
C SER A 48 -12.26 -30.76 27.63
N ASN A 49 -13.09 -30.31 26.69
CA ASN A 49 -12.99 -30.67 25.27
C ASN A 49 -12.44 -29.54 24.37
N PHE A 50 -12.37 -28.30 24.86
CA PHE A 50 -11.82 -27.18 24.08
C PHE A 50 -11.29 -26.07 24.99
N PHE A 51 -10.50 -25.17 24.42
CA PHE A 51 -10.19 -23.89 25.03
C PHE A 51 -10.29 -22.72 24.04
N LEU A 52 -10.53 -21.53 24.56
CA LEU A 52 -10.70 -20.28 23.83
C LEU A 52 -9.62 -19.28 24.24
N ILE A 53 -8.88 -18.76 23.28
CA ILE A 53 -7.91 -17.67 23.44
C ILE A 53 -8.58 -16.38 22.97
N THR A 54 -8.68 -15.41 23.86
CA THR A 54 -9.29 -14.08 23.66
C THR A 54 -8.50 -13.05 24.46
N THR A 55 -8.96 -11.81 24.51
CA THR A 55 -8.35 -10.75 25.32
C THR A 55 -9.39 -10.02 26.17
N GLN A 56 -8.92 -9.33 27.21
CA GLN A 56 -9.79 -8.55 28.08
C GLN A 56 -10.57 -7.47 27.32
N ASN A 57 -9.96 -6.80 26.34
CA ASN A 57 -10.67 -5.80 25.54
C ASN A 57 -11.75 -6.44 24.66
N ILE A 58 -11.52 -7.64 24.10
CA ILE A 58 -12.56 -8.36 23.35
C ILE A 58 -13.72 -8.70 24.29
N GLU A 59 -13.44 -9.31 25.44
CA GLU A 59 -14.46 -9.72 26.40
C GLU A 59 -15.24 -8.55 27.03
N SER A 60 -14.66 -7.36 27.05
CA SER A 60 -15.29 -6.13 27.54
C SER A 60 -15.87 -5.24 26.44
N ASN A 61 -15.91 -5.70 25.18
CA ASN A 61 -16.37 -4.96 24.00
C ASN A 61 -15.64 -3.62 23.77
N LYS A 62 -14.34 -3.59 24.08
CA LYS A 62 -13.44 -2.43 23.89
C LYS A 62 -12.36 -2.66 22.81
N ALA A 63 -12.32 -3.84 22.20
CA ALA A 63 -11.34 -4.15 21.17
C ALA A 63 -11.59 -3.36 19.88
N ASN A 64 -10.53 -2.81 19.29
CA ASN A 64 -10.59 -2.18 17.98
C ASN A 64 -10.63 -3.25 16.88
N PHE A 65 -11.30 -2.95 15.76
CA PHE A 65 -11.27 -3.82 14.59
C PHE A 65 -9.97 -3.66 13.77
N PRO A 66 -9.51 -4.73 13.09
CA PRO A 66 -9.96 -6.10 13.28
C PRO A 66 -9.40 -6.73 14.56
N PHE A 67 -10.12 -7.67 15.15
CA PHE A 67 -9.62 -8.51 16.25
C PHE A 67 -9.86 -10.00 15.97
N GLU A 68 -9.02 -10.85 16.57
CA GLU A 68 -9.06 -12.30 16.41
C GLU A 68 -9.37 -13.02 17.72
N ILE A 69 -10.11 -14.13 17.63
CA ILE A 69 -10.35 -15.08 18.71
C ILE A 69 -9.95 -16.45 18.18
N THR A 70 -9.27 -17.26 18.98
CA THR A 70 -8.89 -18.62 18.58
C THR A 70 -9.53 -19.65 19.49
N GLU A 71 -10.24 -20.60 18.90
CA GLU A 71 -10.78 -21.79 19.56
C GLU A 71 -9.92 -23.00 19.19
N VAL A 72 -9.63 -23.86 20.16
CA VAL A 72 -8.92 -25.13 19.95
C VAL A 72 -9.74 -26.28 20.50
N ILE A 73 -10.13 -27.21 19.62
CA ILE A 73 -10.87 -28.43 19.96
C ILE A 73 -9.86 -29.55 20.19
N ASN A 74 -9.67 -29.91 21.46
CA ASN A 74 -8.59 -30.79 21.90
C ASN A 74 -8.66 -32.19 21.28
N ASP A 75 -9.87 -32.77 21.24
CA ASP A 75 -10.07 -34.17 20.80
C ASP A 75 -9.96 -34.32 19.28
N GLU A 76 -10.16 -33.23 18.53
CA GLU A 76 -10.14 -33.22 17.06
C GLU A 76 -8.85 -32.62 16.48
N ASN A 77 -7.95 -32.11 17.33
CA ASN A 77 -6.77 -31.34 16.94
C ASN A 77 -7.11 -30.15 16.00
N LYS A 78 -8.30 -29.55 16.15
CA LYS A 78 -8.75 -28.44 15.30
C LYS A 78 -8.47 -27.10 15.96
N ILE A 79 -7.85 -26.20 15.21
CA ILE A 79 -7.75 -24.77 15.50
C ILE A 79 -8.81 -24.08 14.65
N ILE A 80 -9.61 -23.23 15.27
CA ILE A 80 -10.62 -22.43 14.59
C ILE A 80 -10.35 -20.97 14.94
N GLN A 81 -9.93 -20.19 13.94
CA GLN A 81 -9.63 -18.78 14.12
C GLN A 81 -10.78 -17.94 13.58
N PHE A 82 -11.34 -17.08 14.42
CA PHE A 82 -12.37 -16.12 14.06
C PHE A 82 -11.75 -14.73 13.98
N ALA A 83 -12.13 -13.96 12.97
CA ALA A 83 -11.82 -12.54 12.89
C ALA A 83 -13.10 -11.72 12.74
N GLN A 84 -13.26 -10.72 13.59
CA GLN A 84 -14.27 -9.67 13.41
C GLN A 84 -13.58 -8.52 12.68
N LEU A 85 -13.93 -8.31 11.41
CA LEU A 85 -13.24 -7.36 10.52
C LEU A 85 -13.76 -5.93 10.68
N ASN A 86 -15.04 -5.80 11.00
CA ASN A 86 -15.75 -4.54 11.29
C ASN A 86 -17.04 -4.88 12.04
N GLU A 87 -17.95 -3.92 12.22
CA GLU A 87 -19.22 -4.12 12.95
C GLU A 87 -20.11 -5.25 12.42
N THR A 88 -20.07 -5.54 11.11
CA THR A 88 -21.03 -6.46 10.46
C THR A 88 -20.39 -7.71 9.88
N LYS A 89 -19.07 -7.72 9.65
CA LYS A 89 -18.37 -8.79 8.95
C LYS A 89 -17.49 -9.61 9.89
N LYS A 90 -17.85 -10.88 10.03
CA LYS A 90 -17.07 -11.93 10.71
C LYS A 90 -16.66 -13.01 9.73
N ILE A 91 -15.41 -13.47 9.83
CA ILE A 91 -14.88 -14.57 9.02
C ILE A 91 -14.21 -15.60 9.93
N PHE A 92 -14.06 -16.82 9.45
CA PHE A 92 -13.26 -17.82 10.17
C PHE A 92 -12.53 -18.78 9.23
N THR A 93 -11.54 -19.48 9.78
CA THR A 93 -10.81 -20.56 9.12
C THR A 93 -10.59 -21.72 10.09
N VAL A 94 -10.43 -22.93 9.57
CA VAL A 94 -10.22 -24.17 10.32
C VAL A 94 -8.90 -24.81 9.88
N ASP A 95 -8.07 -25.19 10.86
CA ASP A 95 -6.81 -25.88 10.64
C ASP A 95 -6.71 -27.10 11.57
N SER A 96 -6.60 -28.29 10.98
CA SER A 96 -6.43 -29.56 11.70
C SER A 96 -5.01 -30.13 11.59
N LEU A 97 -4.09 -29.45 10.90
CA LEU A 97 -2.76 -29.95 10.57
C LEU A 97 -1.67 -29.34 11.44
N SER A 98 -1.84 -28.13 11.96
CA SER A 98 -0.76 -27.44 12.69
C SER A 98 -0.48 -28.02 14.08
N LEU A 99 -1.49 -28.44 14.84
CA LEU A 99 -1.26 -28.97 16.20
C LEU A 99 -0.46 -30.29 16.19
N PRO A 100 -0.80 -31.29 15.34
CA PRO A 100 -0.04 -32.54 15.30
C PRO A 100 1.41 -32.38 14.81
N LYS A 101 1.72 -31.31 14.08
CA LYS A 101 3.07 -31.03 13.56
C LYS A 101 4.00 -30.40 14.60
N GLN A 102 3.50 -29.99 15.76
CA GLN A 102 4.35 -29.43 16.82
C GLN A 102 5.17 -30.54 17.48
N SER A 103 6.50 -30.51 17.27
CA SER A 103 7.44 -31.44 17.89
C SER A 103 8.20 -30.76 19.02
N PHE A 104 8.08 -31.30 20.23
CA PHE A 104 8.67 -30.73 21.44
C PHE A 104 9.82 -31.58 21.97
N GLU A 105 10.92 -30.91 22.31
CA GLU A 105 11.94 -31.44 23.21
C GLU A 105 11.42 -31.31 24.64
N LEU A 106 11.14 -32.43 25.31
CA LEU A 106 10.72 -32.44 26.71
C LEU A 106 11.96 -32.37 27.61
N LEU A 107 11.96 -31.43 28.56
CA LEU A 107 13.09 -31.18 29.45
C LEU A 107 12.73 -31.60 30.88
N ASN A 108 13.75 -32.02 31.64
CA ASN A 108 13.56 -32.53 33.01
C ASN A 108 13.39 -31.42 34.07
N GLU A 109 13.43 -30.15 33.67
CA GLU A 109 13.27 -29.02 34.57
C GLU A 109 11.83 -28.92 35.08
N THR A 110 11.68 -28.60 36.37
CA THR A 110 10.38 -28.35 37.01
C THR A 110 10.40 -27.05 37.81
N LYS A 111 9.26 -26.37 37.89
CA LYS A 111 9.06 -25.21 38.78
C LYS A 111 7.59 -25.07 39.15
N LYS A 112 7.28 -24.25 40.16
CA LYS A 112 5.90 -23.89 40.51
C LYS A 112 5.49 -22.56 39.91
N ILE A 113 4.33 -22.51 39.27
CA ILE A 113 3.67 -21.28 38.81
C ILE A 113 2.26 -21.28 39.39
N LEU A 114 1.88 -20.22 40.12
CA LEU A 114 0.57 -20.10 40.79
C LEU A 114 0.20 -21.34 41.66
N GLY A 115 1.21 -21.98 42.27
CA GLY A 115 1.04 -23.16 43.11
C GLY A 115 1.09 -24.51 42.38
N TYR A 116 0.99 -24.53 41.05
CA TYR A 116 0.97 -25.75 40.24
C TYR A 116 2.36 -26.18 39.80
N THR A 117 2.66 -27.48 39.88
CA THR A 117 3.93 -28.03 39.38
C THR A 117 3.91 -28.04 37.86
N CYS A 118 4.91 -27.39 37.26
CA CYS A 118 5.07 -27.28 35.81
C CYS A 118 6.30 -28.06 35.34
N LYS A 119 6.18 -28.70 34.18
CA LYS A 119 7.27 -29.29 33.39
C LYS A 119 7.67 -28.35 32.28
N LYS A 120 8.88 -28.50 31.76
CA LYS A 120 9.41 -27.66 30.68
C LYS A 120 9.43 -28.42 29.35
N ALA A 121 9.00 -27.75 28.28
CA ALA A 121 9.14 -28.22 26.91
C ALA A 121 9.76 -27.11 26.05
N LYS A 122 10.42 -27.49 24.96
CA LYS A 122 11.06 -26.57 24.03
C LYS A 122 10.71 -26.94 22.59
N ILE A 123 10.47 -25.92 21.77
CA ILE A 123 10.29 -26.06 20.32
C ILE A 123 11.04 -24.94 19.60
N ILE A 124 11.52 -25.22 18.38
CA ILE A 124 12.15 -24.23 17.51
C ILE A 124 11.20 -23.96 16.34
N ILE A 125 10.76 -22.71 16.17
CA ILE A 125 9.88 -22.29 15.07
C ILE A 125 10.52 -21.10 14.36
N ASN A 126 10.87 -21.25 13.08
CA ASN A 126 11.53 -20.22 12.27
C ASN A 126 12.74 -19.61 13.02
N SER A 127 13.61 -20.48 13.54
CA SER A 127 14.79 -20.15 14.36
C SER A 127 14.52 -19.52 15.72
N ASN A 128 13.26 -19.24 16.09
CA ASN A 128 12.92 -18.80 17.44
C ASN A 128 12.88 -19.99 18.38
N THR A 129 13.60 -19.90 19.49
CA THR A 129 13.49 -20.87 20.58
C THR A 129 12.31 -20.47 21.45
N ILE A 130 11.36 -21.39 21.61
CA ILE A 130 10.17 -21.21 22.44
C ILE A 130 10.21 -22.24 23.56
N GLU A 131 10.29 -21.77 24.78
CA GLU A 131 10.25 -22.59 25.99
C GLU A 131 8.88 -22.44 26.67
N LEU A 132 8.29 -23.57 27.04
CA LEU A 132 6.96 -23.65 27.62
C LEU A 132 7.03 -24.32 28.99
N TRP A 133 6.40 -23.70 29.98
CA TRP A 133 6.14 -24.31 31.28
C TRP A 133 4.68 -24.69 31.36
N TYR A 134 4.38 -25.98 31.54
CA TYR A 134 3.02 -26.50 31.50
C TYR A 134 2.72 -27.46 32.65
N THR A 135 1.47 -27.50 33.10
CA THR A 135 0.98 -28.40 34.16
C THR A 135 -0.11 -29.33 33.66
N ASN A 136 -0.22 -30.51 34.27
CA ASN A 136 -1.30 -31.48 34.04
C ASN A 136 -2.19 -31.69 35.29
N GLU A 137 -1.92 -30.97 36.38
CA GLU A 137 -2.62 -31.15 37.68
C GLU A 137 -4.11 -30.80 37.63
N LEU A 138 -4.54 -29.97 36.66
CA LEU A 138 -5.94 -29.56 36.50
C LEU A 138 -6.74 -30.43 35.53
N GLU A 139 -6.11 -31.45 34.92
CA GLU A 139 -6.73 -32.36 33.93
C GLU A 139 -7.40 -31.62 32.74
N VAL A 140 -6.82 -30.48 32.35
CA VAL A 140 -7.28 -29.68 31.22
C VAL A 140 -6.10 -29.23 30.35
N LYS A 141 -6.39 -28.92 29.09
CA LYS A 141 -5.42 -28.37 28.13
C LYS A 141 -5.74 -26.93 27.79
N GLY A 142 -4.71 -26.11 27.66
CA GLY A 142 -4.86 -24.71 27.28
C GLY A 142 -3.52 -24.01 27.19
N ALA A 143 -3.45 -22.93 26.43
CA ALA A 143 -2.22 -22.16 26.28
C ALA A 143 -2.54 -20.71 25.90
N PRO A 144 -1.63 -19.75 26.21
CA PRO A 144 -1.80 -18.35 25.81
C PRO A 144 -1.70 -18.13 24.29
N THR A 145 -1.18 -19.13 23.56
CA THR A 145 -1.14 -19.19 22.09
C THR A 145 -1.50 -20.62 21.65
N ILE A 146 -1.56 -20.91 20.35
CA ILE A 146 -1.75 -22.29 19.86
C ILE A 146 -0.55 -23.22 20.13
N ILE A 147 0.60 -22.67 20.54
CA ILE A 147 1.84 -23.43 20.74
C ILE A 147 1.78 -24.10 22.11
N GLY A 148 1.96 -25.43 22.13
CA GLY A 148 1.89 -26.23 23.35
C GLY A 148 0.47 -26.63 23.76
N ALA A 149 -0.53 -26.37 22.91
CA ALA A 149 -1.93 -26.70 23.14
C ALA A 149 -2.15 -28.18 23.53
N ASN A 150 -1.29 -29.09 23.05
CA ASN A 150 -1.37 -30.52 23.31
C ASN A 150 -0.52 -31.04 24.49
N LEU A 151 0.24 -30.17 25.19
CA LEU A 151 1.12 -30.59 26.30
C LEU A 151 0.39 -30.72 27.65
N GLY A 152 -0.61 -29.86 27.88
CA GLY A 152 -1.29 -29.64 29.16
C GLY A 152 -1.79 -28.19 29.24
N LEU A 153 -1.91 -27.64 30.45
CA LEU A 153 -2.15 -26.21 30.64
C LEU A 153 -0.80 -25.46 30.70
N VAL A 154 -0.46 -24.74 29.64
CA VAL A 154 0.75 -23.89 29.57
C VAL A 154 0.55 -22.64 30.43
N LEU A 155 1.38 -22.48 31.46
CA LEU A 155 1.35 -21.33 32.38
C LEU A 155 2.41 -20.28 32.09
N GLN A 156 3.45 -20.61 31.34
CA GLN A 156 4.42 -19.63 30.85
C GLN A 156 4.96 -20.04 29.49
N MET A 157 5.08 -19.07 28.58
CA MET A 157 5.77 -19.19 27.31
C MET A 157 6.88 -18.14 27.24
N THR A 158 8.10 -18.56 26.90
CA THR A 158 9.25 -17.67 26.73
C THR A 158 9.79 -17.81 25.31
N ARG A 159 9.89 -16.71 24.57
CA ARG A 159 10.45 -16.65 23.23
C ARG A 159 11.82 -15.98 23.29
N ASN A 160 12.85 -16.68 22.81
CA ASN A 160 14.25 -16.22 22.73
C ASN A 160 14.81 -15.66 24.06
N GLY A 161 14.31 -16.15 25.20
CA GLY A 161 14.73 -15.72 26.53
C GLY A 161 14.35 -14.27 26.92
N ASN A 162 13.71 -13.49 26.04
CA ASN A 162 13.50 -12.06 26.26
C ASN A 162 12.04 -11.60 26.20
N TYR A 163 11.14 -12.43 25.66
CA TYR A 163 9.72 -12.12 25.61
C TYR A 163 8.93 -13.24 26.28
N GLU A 164 8.21 -12.90 27.34
CA GLU A 164 7.47 -13.85 28.17
C GLU A 164 5.98 -13.57 28.14
N ILE A 165 5.18 -14.63 28.11
CA ILE A 165 3.74 -14.60 28.38
C ILE A 165 3.50 -15.53 29.57
N THR A 166 3.12 -14.97 30.72
CA THR A 166 3.03 -15.72 31.99
C THR A 166 1.66 -15.57 32.61
N ALA A 167 1.10 -16.67 33.10
CA ALA A 167 -0.17 -16.68 33.80
C ALA A 167 -0.08 -15.88 35.11
N SER A 168 -0.96 -14.91 35.28
CA SER A 168 -1.06 -14.06 36.47
C SER A 168 -2.20 -14.47 37.39
N GLU A 169 -3.24 -15.12 36.86
CA GLU A 169 -4.41 -15.59 37.63
C GLU A 169 -4.99 -16.86 36.98
N ILE A 170 -5.41 -17.82 37.81
CA ILE A 170 -6.25 -18.96 37.41
C ILE A 170 -7.46 -18.99 38.33
N LYS A 171 -8.67 -18.92 37.76
CA LYS A 171 -9.92 -18.97 38.54
C LYS A 171 -10.96 -19.89 37.92
N LYS A 172 -11.74 -20.57 38.77
CA LYS A 172 -12.95 -21.26 38.34
C LYS A 172 -14.02 -20.23 37.99
N THR A 173 -14.71 -20.41 36.87
CA THR A 173 -15.76 -19.49 36.44
C THR A 173 -17.04 -20.25 36.12
N LYS A 174 -18.18 -19.62 36.41
CA LYS A 174 -19.51 -20.09 36.00
C LYS A 174 -19.91 -19.56 34.62
N LYS A 175 -19.06 -18.74 33.99
CA LYS A 175 -19.30 -18.19 32.65
C LYS A 175 -19.47 -19.33 31.65
N LYS A 176 -20.61 -19.37 30.98
CA LYS A 176 -20.83 -20.26 29.84
C LYS A 176 -20.02 -19.73 28.66
N VAL A 177 -18.94 -20.43 28.32
CA VAL A 177 -18.19 -20.18 27.09
C VAL A 177 -18.76 -21.13 26.05
N SER A 178 -19.46 -20.58 25.06
CA SER A 178 -19.96 -21.36 23.93
C SER A 178 -18.87 -21.53 22.89
N GLN A 179 -18.84 -22.70 22.26
CA GLN A 179 -17.99 -22.95 21.12
C GLN A 179 -18.44 -22.07 19.95
N TYR A 180 -17.54 -21.20 19.46
CA TYR A 180 -17.83 -20.31 18.35
C TYR A 180 -18.05 -21.09 17.04
N SER A 181 -17.41 -22.26 16.92
CA SER A 181 -17.63 -23.22 15.84
C SER A 181 -19.09 -23.69 15.66
N LYS A 182 -19.95 -23.54 16.67
CA LYS A 182 -21.38 -23.87 16.56
C LYS A 182 -22.22 -22.73 15.96
N GLU A 183 -21.64 -21.55 15.76
CA GLU A 183 -22.30 -20.41 15.09
C GLU A 183 -22.36 -20.64 13.57
N LYS A 184 -23.42 -21.28 13.08
CA LYS A 184 -23.63 -21.64 11.65
C LYS A 184 -23.76 -20.46 10.66
N LYS A 185 -23.60 -19.22 11.10
CA LYS A 185 -23.88 -18.02 10.31
C LYS A 185 -22.67 -17.40 9.62
N ASN A 186 -21.45 -17.83 9.97
CA ASN A 186 -20.23 -17.22 9.45
C ASN A 186 -19.74 -17.98 8.20
N LYS A 187 -19.02 -17.30 7.31
CA LYS A 187 -18.39 -17.93 6.13
C LYS A 187 -17.00 -18.44 6.48
N GLU A 188 -16.75 -19.71 6.18
CA GLU A 188 -15.43 -20.32 6.23
C GLU A 188 -14.58 -19.88 5.03
N TYR A 189 -13.30 -19.63 5.28
CA TYR A 189 -12.29 -19.32 4.28
C TYR A 189 -11.07 -20.22 4.47
N ASP A 190 -10.37 -20.51 3.38
CA ASP A 190 -9.03 -21.09 3.47
C ASP A 190 -8.08 -20.11 4.20
N LEU A 191 -6.98 -20.63 4.73
CA LEU A 191 -6.06 -19.85 5.58
C LEU A 191 -5.48 -18.63 4.85
N LEU A 192 -5.20 -18.73 3.54
CA LEU A 192 -4.64 -17.63 2.76
C LEU A 192 -5.68 -16.53 2.58
N SER A 193 -6.90 -16.88 2.15
CA SER A 193 -8.00 -15.93 2.02
C SER A 193 -8.38 -15.29 3.36
N TYR A 194 -8.36 -16.05 4.46
CA TYR A 194 -8.60 -15.53 5.80
C TYR A 194 -7.58 -14.45 6.18
N LYS A 195 -6.28 -14.72 5.98
CA LYS A 195 -5.21 -13.76 6.28
C LYS A 195 -5.24 -12.53 5.36
N ASP A 196 -5.56 -12.70 4.07
CA ASP A 196 -5.72 -11.58 3.13
C ASP A 196 -6.88 -10.66 3.52
N LEU A 197 -8.05 -11.21 3.84
CA LEU A 197 -9.22 -10.44 4.26
C LEU A 197 -8.98 -9.71 5.59
N LEU A 198 -8.30 -10.38 6.54
CA LEU A 198 -7.90 -9.78 7.81
C LEU A 198 -6.90 -8.64 7.61
N TRP A 199 -5.93 -8.80 6.70
CA TRP A 199 -4.97 -7.76 6.38
C TRP A 199 -5.65 -6.56 5.70
N LYS A 200 -6.47 -6.80 4.67
CA LYS A 200 -7.21 -5.75 3.94
C LYS A 200 -8.21 -4.98 4.81
N SER A 201 -8.68 -5.53 5.94
CA SER A 201 -9.54 -4.78 6.85
C SER A 201 -8.79 -3.79 7.75
N ARG A 202 -7.45 -3.79 7.74
CA ARG A 202 -6.63 -2.87 8.56
C ARG A 202 -6.50 -1.48 7.95
N PHE A 203 -6.77 -1.34 6.65
CA PHE A 203 -6.64 -0.10 5.91
C PHE A 203 -7.83 0.10 4.96
N LEU A 204 -8.05 1.34 4.54
CA LEU A 204 -9.05 1.64 3.53
C LEU A 204 -8.42 1.54 2.16
N THR A 205 -9.12 0.92 1.20
CA THR A 205 -8.72 0.93 -0.22
C THR A 205 -9.84 1.50 -1.07
N THR A 206 -9.52 2.48 -1.90
CA THR A 206 -10.40 3.04 -2.92
C THR A 206 -9.93 2.54 -4.28
N SER A 207 -10.71 1.65 -4.91
CA SER A 207 -10.44 1.21 -6.28
C SER A 207 -10.91 2.27 -7.27
N ILE A 208 -9.98 2.79 -8.07
CA ILE A 208 -10.25 3.85 -9.04
C ILE A 208 -10.54 3.22 -10.39
N PHE A 209 -9.58 2.46 -10.92
CA PHE A 209 -9.66 1.73 -12.18
C PHE A 209 -9.39 0.26 -11.94
N LYS A 210 -10.08 -0.62 -12.67
CA LYS A 210 -9.86 -2.05 -12.62
C LYS A 210 -9.88 -2.58 -14.05
N ASP A 211 -8.76 -3.16 -14.48
CA ASP A 211 -8.66 -3.80 -15.78
C ASP A 211 -9.01 -2.86 -16.96
N GLU A 212 -8.74 -1.55 -16.82
CA GLU A 212 -9.07 -0.54 -17.81
C GLU A 212 -8.03 -0.46 -18.92
N VAL A 213 -8.49 -0.34 -20.16
CA VAL A 213 -7.60 -0.16 -21.33
C VAL A 213 -7.16 1.30 -21.44
N ILE A 214 -5.90 1.55 -21.79
CA ILE A 214 -5.37 2.84 -22.23
C ILE A 214 -4.70 2.61 -23.58
N ASN A 215 -5.21 3.21 -24.65
CA ASN A 215 -4.82 2.93 -26.03
C ASN A 215 -4.96 4.16 -26.92
N PHE A 216 -4.62 4.01 -28.21
CA PHE A 216 -4.89 5.01 -29.23
C PHE A 216 -5.88 4.46 -30.26
N SER A 217 -7.15 4.83 -30.15
CA SER A 217 -8.21 4.38 -31.03
C SER A 217 -9.31 5.44 -31.19
N SER A 218 -9.77 5.63 -32.44
CA SER A 218 -10.96 6.44 -32.72
C SER A 218 -12.23 5.86 -32.08
N ASP A 219 -12.22 4.58 -31.72
CA ASP A 219 -13.34 3.90 -31.07
C ASP A 219 -13.38 4.16 -29.55
N SER A 220 -12.33 4.78 -28.99
CA SER A 220 -12.24 5.06 -27.56
C SER A 220 -13.27 6.10 -27.13
N LYS A 221 -14.14 5.73 -26.19
CA LYS A 221 -15.27 6.55 -25.75
C LYS A 221 -15.45 6.52 -24.25
N SER A 222 -15.71 7.69 -23.67
CA SER A 222 -16.12 7.82 -22.27
C SER A 222 -17.37 7.00 -21.97
N ASN A 223 -17.50 6.57 -20.72
CA ASN A 223 -18.74 6.05 -20.16
C ASN A 223 -19.17 6.91 -18.95
N ASP A 224 -20.25 6.51 -18.27
CA ASP A 224 -20.84 7.26 -17.15
C ASP A 224 -19.87 7.52 -15.98
N SER A 225 -18.83 6.69 -15.83
CA SER A 225 -17.92 6.72 -14.69
C SER A 225 -16.46 6.99 -15.05
N ILE A 226 -16.06 6.74 -16.29
CA ILE A 226 -14.69 6.86 -16.78
C ILE A 226 -14.70 7.70 -18.04
N PHE A 227 -14.07 8.87 -17.95
CA PHE A 227 -13.87 9.76 -19.08
C PHE A 227 -12.59 9.37 -19.81
N ARG A 228 -12.63 9.40 -21.15
CA ARG A 228 -11.51 9.08 -22.03
C ARG A 228 -11.22 10.28 -22.92
N PHE A 229 -9.95 10.65 -23.01
CA PHE A 229 -9.48 11.78 -23.82
C PHE A 229 -8.31 11.35 -24.70
N ALA A 230 -7.92 12.21 -25.65
CA ALA A 230 -6.78 11.99 -26.54
C ALA A 230 -6.78 10.58 -27.19
N ASN A 231 -7.92 10.23 -27.78
CA ASN A 231 -8.18 8.94 -28.42
C ASN A 231 -7.95 7.72 -27.50
N GLY A 232 -8.05 7.88 -26.18
CA GLY A 232 -7.96 6.79 -25.21
C GLY A 232 -6.67 6.73 -24.41
N THR A 233 -5.69 7.58 -24.72
CA THR A 233 -4.38 7.60 -24.04
C THR A 233 -4.46 8.21 -22.65
N VAL A 234 -5.56 8.91 -22.34
CA VAL A 234 -5.88 9.44 -21.01
C VAL A 234 -7.23 8.89 -20.55
N ILE A 235 -7.25 8.34 -19.35
CA ILE A 235 -8.48 7.98 -18.63
C ILE A 235 -8.59 8.81 -17.35
N LEU A 236 -9.81 9.17 -16.96
CA LEU A 236 -10.07 10.06 -15.83
C LEU A 236 -11.34 9.62 -15.09
N LYS A 237 -11.31 9.64 -13.76
CA LYS A 237 -12.47 9.34 -12.91
C LYS A 237 -12.59 10.37 -11.80
N LYS A 238 -13.81 10.86 -11.58
CA LYS A 238 -14.12 11.70 -10.43
C LYS A 238 -14.34 10.82 -9.20
N ILE A 239 -13.64 11.11 -8.10
CA ILE A 239 -13.77 10.40 -6.83
C ILE A 239 -13.90 11.39 -5.67
N LYS A 240 -14.52 10.94 -4.58
CA LYS A 240 -14.47 11.65 -3.30
C LYS A 240 -13.42 10.98 -2.42
N LEU A 241 -12.42 11.73 -1.98
CA LEU A 241 -11.41 11.21 -1.06
C LEU A 241 -12.03 11.03 0.33
N PRO A 242 -11.63 9.98 1.07
CA PRO A 242 -12.03 9.83 2.46
C PRO A 242 -11.34 10.88 3.33
N LYS A 243 -11.69 10.92 4.61
CA LYS A 243 -10.91 11.67 5.59
C LYS A 243 -9.53 11.03 5.78
N ILE A 244 -8.47 11.80 5.56
CA ILE A 244 -7.08 11.35 5.70
C ILE A 244 -6.57 11.89 7.05
N ASN A 245 -6.39 11.02 8.05
CA ASN A 245 -5.99 11.39 9.42
C ASN A 245 -4.61 10.84 9.76
N SER A 246 -3.53 11.63 9.63
CA SER A 246 -2.16 11.18 9.96
C SER A 246 -1.87 9.78 9.40
N SER A 247 -2.38 9.50 8.20
CA SER A 247 -2.35 8.18 7.57
C SER A 247 -1.38 8.21 6.41
N LEU A 248 -0.50 7.22 6.29
CA LEU A 248 0.26 7.03 5.06
C LEU A 248 -0.69 6.65 3.94
N SER A 249 -0.58 7.35 2.82
CA SER A 249 -1.41 7.15 1.64
C SER A 249 -0.54 6.68 0.48
N PHE A 250 -0.95 5.61 -0.20
CA PHE A 250 -0.23 5.05 -1.33
C PHE A 250 -1.13 5.00 -2.56
N ILE A 251 -0.54 5.27 -3.71
CA ILE A 251 -1.11 4.99 -5.03
C ILE A 251 -0.46 3.73 -5.59
N ASP A 252 -1.29 2.78 -6.02
CA ASP A 252 -0.88 1.46 -6.51
C ASP A 252 -1.40 1.27 -7.93
N LEU A 253 -0.51 1.15 -8.92
CA LEU A 253 -0.85 0.90 -10.33
C LEU A 253 -0.27 -0.45 -10.75
N THR A 254 -1.10 -1.32 -11.30
CA THR A 254 -0.64 -2.49 -12.06
C THR A 254 -0.81 -2.21 -13.53
N GLU A 255 0.15 -2.59 -14.35
CA GLU A 255 0.10 -2.39 -15.81
C GLU A 255 0.59 -3.64 -16.54
N LYS A 256 0.03 -3.85 -17.73
CA LYS A 256 0.56 -4.77 -18.71
C LYS A 256 0.25 -4.30 -20.13
N SER A 257 1.09 -4.69 -21.09
CA SER A 257 0.79 -4.47 -22.49
C SER A 257 -0.43 -5.29 -22.90
N ASN A 258 -1.25 -4.67 -23.74
CA ASN A 258 -2.37 -5.27 -24.44
C ASN A 258 -2.21 -5.09 -25.96
N GLY A 259 -0.99 -4.79 -26.41
CA GLY A 259 -0.65 -4.56 -27.83
C GLY A 259 0.63 -3.76 -28.02
N ASP A 260 0.89 -2.76 -27.18
CA ASP A 260 2.05 -1.87 -27.35
C ASP A 260 3.38 -2.54 -26.93
N ALA A 261 4.40 -2.47 -27.79
CA ALA A 261 5.72 -3.06 -27.54
C ALA A 261 6.70 -2.12 -26.82
N TYR A 262 6.41 -0.81 -26.78
CA TYR A 262 7.36 0.22 -26.39
C TYR A 262 7.29 0.59 -24.91
N ASP A 263 8.37 1.19 -24.42
CA ASP A 263 8.50 1.81 -23.11
C ASP A 263 7.90 3.23 -23.12
N ARG A 264 6.67 3.36 -22.62
CA ARG A 264 5.90 4.60 -22.69
C ARG A 264 6.00 5.42 -21.43
N THR A 265 6.01 6.74 -21.60
CA THR A 265 5.82 7.66 -20.47
C THR A 265 4.41 7.49 -19.92
N GLY A 266 4.33 7.27 -18.61
CA GLY A 266 3.11 7.15 -17.84
C GLY A 266 3.03 8.18 -16.72
N SER A 267 1.82 8.69 -16.49
CA SER A 267 1.56 9.66 -15.41
C SER A 267 0.24 9.36 -14.74
N VAL A 268 0.27 9.09 -13.44
CA VAL A 268 -0.92 9.13 -12.58
C VAL A 268 -1.01 10.54 -11.99
N PHE A 269 -2.13 11.21 -12.24
CA PHE A 269 -2.29 12.61 -11.89
C PHE A 269 -3.62 12.90 -11.19
N LEU A 270 -3.65 14.04 -10.50
CA LEU A 270 -4.79 14.57 -9.78
C LEU A 270 -5.12 15.97 -10.29
N ILE A 271 -6.42 16.25 -10.40
CA ILE A 271 -6.96 17.59 -10.67
C ILE A 271 -8.06 17.87 -9.65
N GLU A 272 -7.97 18.99 -8.93
CA GLU A 272 -9.04 19.39 -8.02
C GLU A 272 -10.31 19.75 -8.81
N SER A 273 -11.48 19.26 -8.36
CA SER A 273 -12.73 19.52 -9.10
C SER A 273 -13.16 20.98 -9.04
N LYS A 274 -12.75 21.70 -7.99
CA LYS A 274 -13.01 23.12 -7.76
C LYS A 274 -11.83 23.72 -7.01
N ASN A 275 -11.18 24.72 -7.58
CA ASN A 275 -10.18 25.51 -6.87
C ASN A 275 -10.53 27.00 -6.97
N GLY A 276 -11.44 27.44 -6.08
CA GLY A 276 -11.96 28.80 -6.11
C GLY A 276 -12.51 29.17 -7.50
N ASN A 277 -11.97 30.24 -8.07
CA ASN A 277 -12.31 30.71 -9.42
C ASN A 277 -11.26 30.32 -10.49
N LYS A 278 -10.19 29.60 -10.12
CA LYS A 278 -9.13 29.23 -11.07
C LYS A 278 -9.58 28.11 -11.99
N LYS A 279 -9.19 28.23 -13.26
CA LYS A 279 -9.24 27.13 -14.22
C LYS A 279 -8.21 26.07 -13.82
N THR A 280 -8.48 24.82 -14.17
CA THR A 280 -7.53 23.72 -13.99
C THR A 280 -7.26 23.05 -15.33
N PHE A 281 -6.31 22.10 -15.37
CA PHE A 281 -6.06 21.29 -16.57
C PHE A 281 -7.31 20.51 -17.05
N LEU A 282 -8.37 20.40 -16.23
CA LEU A 282 -9.66 19.84 -16.64
C LEU A 282 -10.27 20.59 -17.84
N GLU A 283 -10.03 21.89 -17.95
CA GLU A 283 -10.46 22.71 -19.09
C GLU A 283 -9.83 22.24 -20.41
N ALA A 284 -8.54 21.87 -20.40
CA ALA A 284 -7.87 21.32 -21.58
C ALA A 284 -8.46 19.96 -21.96
N LEU A 285 -8.74 19.10 -20.98
CA LEU A 285 -9.33 17.78 -21.20
C LEU A 285 -10.74 17.90 -21.80
N GLN A 286 -11.59 18.76 -21.24
CA GLN A 286 -13.00 18.84 -21.63
C GLN A 286 -13.27 19.71 -22.86
N LYS A 287 -12.50 20.79 -23.04
CA LYS A 287 -12.76 21.80 -24.07
C LYS A 287 -11.66 21.89 -25.12
N GLY A 288 -10.54 21.20 -24.92
CA GLY A 288 -9.38 21.17 -25.81
C GLY A 288 -8.23 22.06 -25.34
N ILE A 289 -7.01 21.73 -25.78
CA ILE A 289 -5.75 22.30 -25.27
C ILE A 289 -5.62 23.82 -25.42
N ALA A 290 -6.35 24.44 -26.35
CA ALA A 290 -6.36 25.90 -26.52
C ALA A 290 -7.05 26.67 -25.37
N ASN A 291 -7.75 25.97 -24.46
CA ASN A 291 -8.51 26.59 -23.37
C ASN A 291 -7.70 26.80 -22.08
N VAL A 292 -6.43 26.42 -22.08
CA VAL A 292 -5.48 26.67 -20.99
C VAL A 292 -4.41 27.68 -21.43
N PRO A 293 -3.77 28.39 -20.48
CA PRO A 293 -2.75 29.38 -20.81
C PRO A 293 -1.57 28.78 -21.58
N ALA A 294 -1.01 29.55 -22.51
CA ALA A 294 0.24 29.22 -23.17
C ALA A 294 1.42 29.90 -22.48
N TYR A 295 2.52 29.18 -22.30
CA TYR A 295 3.81 29.67 -21.83
C TYR A 295 4.78 29.82 -23.00
N GLU A 296 5.53 30.91 -23.01
CA GLU A 296 6.57 31.20 -24.00
C GLU A 296 7.83 31.69 -23.28
N ASN A 297 8.99 31.24 -23.75
CA ASN A 297 10.28 31.60 -23.15
C ASN A 297 11.30 32.17 -24.15
N GLY A 298 10.81 32.59 -25.32
CA GLY A 298 11.62 33.19 -26.38
C GLY A 298 12.24 32.20 -27.36
N ASN A 299 12.02 30.89 -27.22
CA ASN A 299 12.52 29.88 -28.17
C ASN A 299 11.65 29.70 -29.43
N GLY A 300 10.58 30.50 -29.59
CA GLY A 300 9.68 30.44 -30.74
C GLY A 300 8.54 29.41 -30.65
N LYS A 301 8.44 28.64 -29.56
CA LYS A 301 7.34 27.68 -29.32
C LYS A 301 6.39 28.14 -28.21
N LYS A 302 5.20 27.54 -28.17
CA LYS A 302 4.17 27.74 -27.15
C LYS A 302 3.89 26.44 -26.42
N TYR A 303 3.87 26.52 -25.09
CA TYR A 303 3.68 25.36 -24.21
C TYR A 303 2.40 25.51 -23.39
N GLN A 304 1.43 24.62 -23.58
CA GLN A 304 0.06 24.82 -23.07
C GLN A 304 -0.12 24.20 -21.69
N GLY A 305 -0.66 24.97 -20.76
CA GLY A 305 -1.07 24.50 -19.43
C GLY A 305 0.08 24.09 -18.51
N ILE A 306 1.32 24.52 -18.78
CA ILE A 306 2.49 24.02 -18.06
C ILE A 306 2.90 24.85 -16.84
N VAL A 307 2.37 26.06 -16.68
CA VAL A 307 2.75 27.01 -15.61
C VAL A 307 1.52 27.58 -14.94
N ALA A 308 1.52 27.60 -13.61
CA ALA A 308 0.48 28.24 -12.81
C ALA A 308 0.48 29.76 -12.96
N ASN A 309 -0.70 30.37 -12.82
CA ASN A 309 -0.88 31.81 -12.70
C ASN A 309 -2.12 32.12 -11.85
N ASP A 310 -2.49 33.39 -11.74
CA ASP A 310 -3.61 33.85 -10.91
C ASP A 310 -4.95 33.17 -11.24
N ASN A 311 -5.12 32.71 -12.49
CA ASN A 311 -6.36 32.17 -13.01
C ASN A 311 -6.28 30.70 -13.42
N TYR A 312 -5.12 30.04 -13.26
CA TYR A 312 -4.90 28.69 -13.75
C TYR A 312 -3.93 27.88 -12.89
N GLU A 313 -4.24 26.59 -12.72
CA GLU A 313 -3.32 25.62 -12.11
C GLU A 313 -3.08 24.39 -12.99
N PRO A 314 -1.80 23.97 -13.14
CA PRO A 314 -1.44 22.75 -13.85
C PRO A 314 -1.83 21.50 -13.04
N LEU A 315 -1.99 20.38 -13.75
CA LEU A 315 -2.26 19.09 -13.10
C LEU A 315 -1.13 18.66 -12.16
N ILE A 316 -1.51 17.96 -11.10
CA ILE A 316 -0.60 17.48 -10.05
C ILE A 316 -0.22 16.04 -10.35
N GLU A 317 1.07 15.76 -10.53
CA GLU A 317 1.54 14.38 -10.68
C GLU A 317 1.65 13.66 -9.33
N LEU A 318 0.82 12.63 -9.14
CA LEU A 318 0.93 11.71 -8.01
C LEU A 318 2.11 10.78 -8.21
N MET A 319 2.21 10.15 -9.39
CA MET A 319 3.26 9.19 -9.71
C MET A 319 3.59 9.23 -11.20
N ARG A 320 4.87 9.42 -11.52
CA ARG A 320 5.38 9.23 -12.88
C ARG A 320 5.99 7.84 -12.99
N PHE A 321 5.64 7.11 -14.04
CA PHE A 321 6.12 5.77 -14.30
C PHE A 321 6.44 5.57 -15.78
N PHE A 322 7.12 4.48 -16.10
CA PHE A 322 7.44 4.12 -17.48
C PHE A 322 7.04 2.68 -17.70
N THR A 323 6.22 2.40 -18.70
CA THR A 323 5.88 1.02 -19.05
C THR A 323 7.15 0.28 -19.45
N PRO A 324 7.26 -1.02 -19.17
CA PRO A 324 8.29 -1.84 -19.76
C PRO A 324 7.95 -2.13 -21.23
N PHE A 325 8.91 -2.68 -21.95
CA PHE A 325 8.74 -3.11 -23.34
C PHE A 325 7.85 -4.37 -23.44
N GLY A 326 6.54 -4.19 -23.68
CA GLY A 326 5.65 -5.25 -24.16
C GLY A 326 5.31 -6.37 -23.16
N ILE A 327 5.45 -6.14 -21.85
CA ILE A 327 5.14 -7.13 -20.80
C ILE A 327 3.75 -7.76 -21.00
N HIS A 328 3.58 -9.05 -20.66
CA HIS A 328 2.40 -9.87 -20.98
C HIS A 328 2.25 -10.21 -22.46
N GLN A 329 1.94 -9.21 -23.29
CA GLN A 329 1.58 -9.40 -24.69
C GLN A 329 2.72 -10.03 -25.50
N TYR A 330 3.96 -9.68 -25.17
CA TYR A 330 5.16 -10.16 -25.85
C TYR A 330 5.92 -11.25 -25.09
N ASN A 331 5.33 -11.84 -24.04
CA ASN A 331 5.95 -12.94 -23.29
C ASN A 331 6.15 -14.22 -24.13
N HIS A 332 5.62 -14.26 -25.37
CA HIS A 332 5.91 -15.28 -26.36
C HIS A 332 7.34 -15.21 -26.94
N ILE A 333 8.05 -14.08 -26.79
CA ILE A 333 9.47 -13.96 -27.14
C ILE A 333 10.27 -14.88 -26.22
N GLN A 334 11.11 -15.76 -26.74
CA GLN A 334 11.88 -16.68 -25.92
C GLN A 334 13.35 -16.30 -25.91
N LEU A 335 13.92 -16.15 -24.71
CA LEU A 335 15.35 -16.05 -24.47
C LEU A 335 15.72 -17.07 -23.40
N LYS A 336 16.82 -17.81 -23.61
CA LYS A 336 17.25 -18.86 -22.69
C LYS A 336 17.42 -18.28 -21.28
N ASP A 337 16.88 -18.98 -20.28
CA ASP A 337 16.94 -18.61 -18.86
C ASP A 337 16.27 -17.26 -18.52
N LYS A 338 15.33 -16.80 -19.36
CA LYS A 338 14.46 -15.64 -19.06
C LYS A 338 13.00 -16.06 -19.05
N GLU A 339 12.43 -16.13 -17.85
CA GLU A 339 11.00 -16.21 -17.63
C GLU A 339 10.46 -14.79 -17.42
N TRP A 340 9.64 -14.33 -18.37
CA TRP A 340 9.10 -12.98 -18.33
C TRP A 340 8.01 -12.84 -17.29
N GLU A 341 8.02 -11.72 -16.61
CA GLU A 341 6.94 -11.33 -15.70
C GLU A 341 5.65 -11.03 -16.49
N ASP A 342 4.49 -11.31 -15.89
CA ASP A 342 3.20 -11.14 -16.57
C ASP A 342 2.63 -9.72 -16.45
N GLN A 343 3.09 -8.96 -15.46
CA GLN A 343 2.66 -7.59 -15.22
C GLN A 343 3.68 -6.87 -14.36
N VAL A 344 3.64 -5.54 -14.40
CA VAL A 344 4.50 -4.68 -13.60
C VAL A 344 3.66 -3.97 -12.54
N TYR A 345 4.27 -3.76 -11.37
CA TYR A 345 3.65 -3.13 -10.21
C TYR A 345 4.37 -1.84 -9.86
N TYR A 346 3.63 -0.74 -9.84
CA TYR A 346 4.11 0.55 -9.38
C TYR A 346 3.38 0.93 -8.11
N ARG A 347 4.13 1.35 -7.09
CA ARG A 347 3.57 1.78 -5.81
C ARG A 347 4.36 2.95 -5.29
N GLN A 348 3.68 4.05 -4.98
CA GLN A 348 4.31 5.25 -4.45
C GLN A 348 3.52 5.83 -3.29
N GLU A 349 4.23 6.26 -2.25
CA GLU A 349 3.69 7.02 -1.14
C GLU A 349 3.42 8.46 -1.61
N VAL A 350 2.21 8.95 -1.35
CA VAL A 350 1.69 10.24 -1.87
C VAL A 350 0.92 11.02 -0.79
N THR A 351 1.27 10.81 0.48
CA THR A 351 0.61 11.43 1.64
C THR A 351 0.76 12.94 1.60
N ASP A 352 1.96 13.42 1.29
CA ASP A 352 2.31 14.83 1.13
C ASP A 352 1.41 15.55 0.12
N VAL A 353 1.06 14.88 -0.98
CA VAL A 353 0.22 15.43 -2.04
C VAL A 353 -1.28 15.26 -1.75
N LEU A 354 -1.71 14.14 -1.18
CA LEU A 354 -3.13 13.84 -0.99
C LEU A 354 -3.76 14.51 0.23
N MET A 355 -3.00 14.75 1.30
CA MET A 355 -3.50 15.33 2.55
C MET A 355 -4.31 16.64 2.36
N PRO A 356 -3.85 17.63 1.56
CA PRO A 356 -4.61 18.86 1.28
C PRO A 356 -5.95 18.65 0.56
N PHE A 357 -6.19 17.46 0.01
CA PHE A 357 -7.42 17.08 -0.68
C PHE A 357 -8.32 16.15 0.14
N SER A 358 -8.01 15.93 1.43
CA SER A 358 -8.85 15.15 2.34
C SER A 358 -10.32 15.59 2.28
N GLU A 359 -11.23 14.62 2.16
CA GLU A 359 -12.70 14.82 2.04
C GLU A 359 -13.19 15.60 0.80
N LYS A 360 -12.30 16.03 -0.09
CA LYS A 360 -12.64 16.75 -1.32
C LYS A 360 -13.01 15.81 -2.46
N GLU A 361 -13.76 16.34 -3.43
CA GLU A 361 -13.95 15.70 -4.73
C GLU A 361 -12.80 16.07 -5.67
N VAL A 362 -12.14 15.08 -6.22
CA VAL A 362 -11.03 15.24 -7.16
C VAL A 362 -11.22 14.37 -8.39
N TYR A 363 -10.57 14.73 -9.48
CA TYR A 363 -10.39 13.85 -10.62
C TYR A 363 -9.02 13.18 -10.50
N VAL A 364 -9.00 11.84 -10.59
CA VAL A 364 -7.76 11.07 -10.71
C VAL A 364 -7.70 10.45 -12.09
N GLY A 365 -6.57 10.61 -12.75
CA GLY A 365 -6.36 10.14 -14.12
C GLY A 365 -5.07 9.37 -14.28
N VAL A 366 -5.03 8.60 -15.37
CA VAL A 366 -3.84 7.89 -15.84
C VAL A 366 -3.65 8.24 -17.31
N PHE A 367 -2.43 8.68 -17.64
CA PHE A 367 -1.95 8.87 -18.99
C PHE A 367 -0.90 7.80 -19.30
N ILE A 368 -0.96 7.20 -20.49
CA ILE A 368 0.14 6.44 -21.09
C ILE A 368 0.24 6.87 -22.56
N GLY A 369 1.32 7.57 -22.92
CA GLY A 369 1.52 8.10 -24.27
C GLY A 369 1.83 6.99 -25.27
N ASN A 370 0.85 6.57 -26.05
CA ASN A 370 0.99 5.50 -27.03
C ASN A 370 0.20 5.76 -28.32
N TYR A 371 0.53 5.00 -29.35
CA TYR A 371 -0.16 5.02 -30.65
C TYR A 371 -0.73 3.65 -31.04
N ASP A 372 -0.75 2.69 -30.11
CA ASP A 372 -1.19 1.33 -30.38
C ASP A 372 -2.69 1.15 -30.12
N LYS A 373 -3.36 0.37 -30.99
CA LYS A 373 -4.82 0.15 -30.88
C LYS A 373 -5.18 -0.72 -29.68
N GLY A 374 -4.34 -1.69 -29.32
CA GLY A 374 -4.51 -2.56 -28.15
C GLY A 374 -4.05 -1.88 -26.87
N GLY A 375 -2.95 -1.14 -26.95
CA GLY A 375 -2.39 -0.29 -25.90
C GLY A 375 -1.96 -1.08 -24.68
N HIS A 376 -2.44 -0.65 -23.52
CA HIS A 376 -2.12 -1.17 -22.20
C HIS A 376 -3.38 -1.46 -21.40
N LYS A 377 -3.26 -2.31 -20.38
CA LYS A 377 -4.33 -2.59 -19.42
C LYS A 377 -3.85 -2.31 -18.01
N ILE A 378 -4.62 -1.55 -17.24
CA ILE A 378 -4.22 -1.09 -15.90
C ILE A 378 -5.27 -1.33 -14.83
N SER A 379 -4.81 -1.41 -13.57
CA SER A 379 -5.66 -1.23 -12.38
C SER A 379 -5.01 -0.23 -11.44
N LEU A 380 -5.79 0.68 -10.87
CA LEU A 380 -5.32 1.75 -10.00
C LEU A 380 -6.10 1.77 -8.69
N ASN A 381 -5.40 1.77 -7.57
CA ASN A 381 -5.98 1.86 -6.23
C ASN A 381 -5.28 2.95 -5.39
N LEU A 382 -6.05 3.57 -4.49
CA LEU A 382 -5.52 4.36 -3.38
C LEU A 382 -5.70 3.57 -2.08
N SER A 383 -4.65 3.45 -1.28
CA SER A 383 -4.73 2.82 0.05
C SER A 383 -4.32 3.79 1.16
N TYR A 384 -5.07 3.79 2.26
CA TYR A 384 -4.90 4.71 3.40
C TYR A 384 -4.67 3.92 4.70
N HIS A 385 -3.49 4.10 5.28
CA HIS A 385 -2.98 3.30 6.39
C HIS A 385 -2.84 4.18 7.63
N LYS A 386 -3.49 3.81 8.73
CA LYS A 386 -3.36 4.55 10.00
C LYS A 386 -1.91 4.49 10.46
N ALA A 387 -1.31 5.64 10.81
CA ALA A 387 0.02 5.64 11.41
C ALA A 387 -0.03 5.13 12.86
N ASP A 388 0.96 4.31 13.23
CA ASP A 388 1.23 3.93 14.61
C ASP A 388 2.04 5.05 15.30
N GLY A 389 1.37 6.12 15.72
CA GLY A 389 1.99 7.21 16.52
C GLY A 389 2.79 8.27 15.72
N SER A 390 2.64 9.51 16.18
CA SER A 390 3.41 10.76 15.94
C SER A 390 3.97 11.15 14.55
N SER A 391 3.65 10.50 13.43
CA SER A 391 3.99 11.07 12.11
C SER A 391 2.87 11.99 11.61
N GLN A 392 2.81 13.21 12.15
CA GLN A 392 2.00 14.28 11.56
C GLN A 392 2.83 14.97 10.48
N ASN A 393 2.80 14.47 9.24
CA ASN A 393 3.22 15.28 8.11
C ASN A 393 2.13 16.33 7.89
N ILE A 394 2.17 17.44 8.63
CA ILE A 394 1.20 18.52 8.50
C ILE A 394 1.53 19.32 7.24
N VAL A 395 1.22 18.76 6.07
CA VAL A 395 1.17 19.56 4.85
C VAL A 395 -0.11 20.39 4.91
N GLN A 396 0.03 21.66 5.28
CA GLN A 396 -1.07 22.61 5.42
C GLN A 396 -1.39 23.29 4.08
N SER A 397 -0.36 23.54 3.28
CA SER A 397 -0.48 24.26 2.00
C SER A 397 0.20 23.50 0.87
N LEU A 398 -0.46 23.45 -0.30
CA LEU A 398 0.05 22.84 -1.52
C LEU A 398 -0.28 23.72 -2.73
N PHE A 399 0.73 24.01 -3.55
CA PHE A 399 0.61 24.78 -4.79
C PHE A 399 1.25 24.01 -5.95
N SER A 400 0.44 23.67 -6.96
CA SER A 400 0.93 23.14 -8.22
C SER A 400 1.55 24.27 -9.03
N LEU A 401 2.89 24.34 -9.13
CA LEU A 401 3.58 25.47 -9.76
C LEU A 401 3.76 25.26 -11.26
N PHE A 402 4.19 24.07 -11.66
CA PHE A 402 4.42 23.73 -13.05
C PHE A 402 4.33 22.24 -13.32
N ASN A 403 4.01 21.90 -14.57
CA ASN A 403 4.06 20.54 -15.09
C ASN A 403 4.24 20.56 -16.62
N THR A 404 5.42 20.17 -17.11
CA THR A 404 5.71 20.11 -18.55
C THR A 404 5.40 18.76 -19.18
N THR A 405 4.98 17.76 -18.39
CA THR A 405 4.53 16.47 -18.92
C THR A 405 3.30 16.71 -19.78
N ASN A 406 3.42 16.43 -21.07
CA ASN A 406 2.36 16.66 -22.04
C ASN A 406 1.36 15.50 -22.06
N VAL A 407 0.52 15.39 -21.01
CA VAL A 407 -0.50 14.34 -20.90
C VAL A 407 -1.52 14.33 -22.07
N LEU A 408 -1.62 15.44 -22.81
CA LEU A 408 -2.39 15.56 -24.05
C LEU A 408 -1.49 15.55 -25.29
N GLU A 409 -0.39 14.77 -25.27
CA GLU A 409 0.51 14.51 -26.41
C GLU A 409 -0.29 14.18 -27.68
N MET A 410 -1.17 13.19 -27.60
CA MET A 410 -2.04 12.76 -28.71
C MET A 410 -3.25 13.68 -28.96
N ALA A 411 -3.30 14.85 -28.32
CA ALA A 411 -4.34 15.87 -28.48
C ALA A 411 -3.77 17.30 -28.57
N GLY A 412 -2.52 17.43 -29.04
CA GLY A 412 -1.94 18.70 -29.48
C GLY A 412 -1.22 19.50 -28.39
N GLN A 413 -0.92 18.90 -27.22
CA GLN A 413 -0.05 19.53 -26.23
C GLN A 413 1.44 19.35 -26.61
N GLU A 414 2.17 20.46 -26.68
CA GLU A 414 3.57 20.49 -27.11
C GLU A 414 4.49 19.76 -26.12
N TYR A 415 5.51 19.05 -26.63
CA TYR A 415 6.53 18.40 -25.80
C TYR A 415 7.37 19.43 -25.03
N GLY A 416 7.88 19.06 -23.85
CA GLY A 416 8.74 19.89 -23.00
C GLY A 416 10.12 20.24 -23.58
N THR A 417 10.16 20.90 -24.74
CA THR A 417 11.37 21.27 -25.50
C THR A 417 11.89 22.67 -25.16
N LEU A 418 11.33 23.29 -24.10
CA LEU A 418 11.56 24.67 -23.71
C LEU A 418 12.98 24.95 -23.17
N PHE A 419 13.70 23.93 -22.71
CA PHE A 419 14.98 24.12 -22.03
C PHE A 419 16.15 24.39 -22.97
N ASN A 420 15.92 24.44 -24.29
CA ASN A 420 16.89 24.97 -25.25
C ASN A 420 17.07 26.50 -25.16
N SER A 421 16.22 27.20 -24.39
CA SER A 421 16.39 28.63 -24.07
C SER A 421 17.05 28.81 -22.71
N ASN A 422 17.95 29.78 -22.60
CA ASN A 422 18.56 30.21 -21.33
C ASN A 422 17.53 30.69 -20.29
N LYS A 423 16.32 31.07 -20.74
CA LYS A 423 15.22 31.39 -19.84
C LYS A 423 14.69 30.14 -19.12
N GLY A 424 14.77 28.96 -19.75
CA GLY A 424 14.29 27.71 -19.19
C GLY A 424 12.79 27.77 -18.89
N LEU A 425 12.41 27.30 -17.70
CA LEU A 425 11.07 27.39 -17.16
C LEU A 425 11.08 28.39 -16.00
N GLU A 426 10.21 29.39 -16.04
CA GLU A 426 10.06 30.42 -15.00
C GLU A 426 8.61 30.51 -14.56
N VAL A 427 8.39 30.45 -13.25
CA VAL A 427 7.07 30.53 -12.62
C VAL A 427 7.11 31.61 -11.54
N SER A 428 6.22 32.60 -11.66
CA SER A 428 5.98 33.57 -10.60
C SER A 428 4.73 33.18 -9.84
N PHE A 429 4.77 33.25 -8.51
CA PHE A 429 3.64 32.93 -7.64
C PHE A 429 3.62 33.85 -6.43
N THR A 430 2.43 34.04 -5.86
CA THR A 430 2.22 34.90 -4.69
C THR A 430 1.73 34.06 -3.52
N LEU A 431 2.42 34.18 -2.38
CA LEU A 431 2.02 33.58 -1.12
C LEU A 431 1.16 34.55 -0.33
N ALA A 432 -0.06 34.15 0.02
CA ALA A 432 -0.96 34.96 0.84
C ALA A 432 -0.53 35.04 2.31
N LYS A 433 0.30 34.10 2.76
CA LYS A 433 0.82 33.98 4.12
C LYS A 433 2.24 33.41 4.05
N ASP A 434 3.02 33.64 5.10
CA ASP A 434 4.30 32.95 5.31
C ASP A 434 4.06 31.42 5.27
N ILE A 435 4.99 30.69 4.65
CA ILE A 435 5.02 29.21 4.64
C ILE A 435 6.30 28.79 5.33
N LYS A 436 6.18 27.96 6.36
CA LYS A 436 7.35 27.39 7.05
C LYS A 436 7.77 26.08 6.41
N ASN A 437 9.06 25.75 6.53
CA ASN A 437 9.63 24.49 6.05
C ASN A 437 9.20 24.18 4.60
N ALA A 438 9.20 25.20 3.73
CA ALA A 438 8.73 25.05 2.37
C ALA A 438 9.64 24.10 1.59
N LYS A 439 9.03 23.21 0.81
CA LYS A 439 9.72 22.25 -0.04
C LYS A 439 9.15 22.26 -1.44
N LEU A 440 10.01 22.07 -2.43
CA LEU A 440 9.62 21.75 -3.80
C LEU A 440 9.70 20.24 -4.00
N ARG A 441 8.56 19.59 -4.17
CA ARG A 441 8.48 18.24 -4.74
C ARG A 441 8.72 18.34 -6.24
N TYR A 442 9.87 17.86 -6.70
CA TYR A 442 10.32 17.98 -8.09
C TYR A 442 10.47 16.59 -8.72
N ILE A 443 9.76 16.34 -9.82
CA ILE A 443 9.93 15.12 -10.64
C ILE A 443 10.50 15.55 -11.99
N THR A 444 11.57 14.90 -12.44
CA THR A 444 12.22 15.21 -13.72
C THR A 444 12.63 13.92 -14.45
N THR A 445 12.43 13.89 -15.76
CA THR A 445 12.94 12.86 -16.67
C THR A 445 13.35 13.47 -17.99
N GLY A 446 14.52 13.05 -18.50
CA GLY A 446 15.05 13.44 -19.81
C GLY A 446 14.67 12.42 -20.88
N HIS A 447 14.35 12.92 -22.07
CA HIS A 447 13.84 12.13 -23.20
C HIS A 447 14.54 12.51 -24.49
N GLY A 448 14.57 11.57 -25.43
CA GLY A 448 15.21 11.69 -26.73
C GLY A 448 15.89 10.38 -27.08
N GLY A 449 15.15 9.47 -27.72
CA GLY A 449 15.52 8.06 -27.88
C GLY A 449 16.60 7.76 -28.93
N TRP A 450 17.70 8.50 -28.93
CA TRP A 450 18.86 8.26 -29.80
C TRP A 450 20.17 8.55 -29.06
N GLU A 451 21.31 8.19 -29.66
CA GLU A 451 22.63 8.24 -29.00
C GLU A 451 23.03 9.59 -28.38
N ASN A 452 22.60 10.70 -28.98
CA ASN A 452 22.89 12.06 -28.47
C ASN A 452 21.67 12.71 -27.78
N GLY A 453 20.58 11.96 -27.61
CA GLY A 453 19.37 12.46 -26.97
C GLY A 453 19.47 12.47 -25.46
N ASP A 454 18.70 13.34 -24.82
CA ASP A 454 18.77 13.58 -23.37
C ASP A 454 18.27 12.39 -22.54
N GLU A 455 17.67 11.38 -23.16
CA GLU A 455 17.37 10.10 -22.51
C GLU A 455 18.65 9.39 -22.04
N TYR A 456 19.70 9.40 -22.87
CA TYR A 456 20.95 8.67 -22.65
C TYR A 456 22.14 9.58 -22.29
N LEU A 457 21.92 10.90 -22.23
CA LEU A 457 22.92 11.88 -21.83
C LEU A 457 22.55 12.57 -20.51
N PRO A 458 23.38 12.46 -19.44
CA PRO A 458 23.11 13.12 -18.17
C PRO A 458 23.13 14.65 -18.31
N LYS A 459 22.04 15.33 -17.90
CA LYS A 459 21.97 16.81 -17.91
C LYS A 459 21.71 17.39 -16.53
N LYS A 460 22.52 18.37 -16.12
CA LYS A 460 22.36 19.09 -14.84
C LYS A 460 21.05 19.88 -14.84
N ASN A 461 20.14 19.54 -13.95
CA ASN A 461 18.94 20.30 -13.62
C ASN A 461 19.32 21.33 -12.54
N THR A 462 19.06 22.62 -12.78
CA THR A 462 19.40 23.70 -11.85
C THR A 462 18.14 24.47 -11.47
N ILE A 463 17.91 24.65 -10.17
CA ILE A 463 16.72 25.27 -9.60
C ILE A 463 17.13 26.56 -8.89
N TYR A 464 16.43 27.64 -9.21
CA TYR A 464 16.59 28.95 -8.58
C TYR A 464 15.28 29.35 -7.89
N LEU A 465 15.42 29.99 -6.73
CA LEU A 465 14.36 30.68 -6.00
C LEU A 465 14.78 32.15 -5.89
N ASP A 466 13.93 33.06 -6.35
CA ASP A 466 14.17 34.51 -6.32
C ASP A 466 15.56 34.89 -6.87
N ASP A 467 15.88 34.30 -8.03
CA ASP A 467 17.15 34.46 -8.76
C ASP A 467 18.41 33.91 -8.05
N VAL A 468 18.25 33.26 -6.90
CA VAL A 468 19.32 32.55 -6.19
C VAL A 468 19.25 31.06 -6.50
N GLN A 469 20.38 30.47 -6.90
CA GLN A 469 20.47 29.02 -7.09
C GLN A 469 20.33 28.32 -5.72
N VAL A 470 19.26 27.54 -5.55
CA VAL A 470 18.98 26.82 -4.29
C VAL A 470 19.29 25.34 -4.37
N PHE A 471 19.27 24.75 -5.58
CA PHE A 471 19.54 23.33 -5.77
C PHE A 471 20.05 23.04 -7.18
N TYR A 472 20.88 22.00 -7.31
CA TYR A 472 21.17 21.39 -8.59
C TYR A 472 21.51 19.91 -8.42
N PHE A 473 21.24 19.12 -9.45
CA PHE A 473 21.68 17.74 -9.54
C PHE A 473 21.62 17.27 -10.99
N THR A 474 22.23 16.12 -11.26
CA THR A 474 22.13 15.45 -12.56
C THR A 474 21.24 14.21 -12.38
N PRO A 475 19.95 14.25 -12.75
CA PRO A 475 19.08 13.08 -12.68
C PRO A 475 19.60 11.93 -13.55
N TRP A 476 19.91 10.79 -12.94
CA TRP A 476 20.51 9.65 -13.63
C TRP A 476 20.24 8.33 -12.91
N ARG A 477 19.91 7.27 -13.65
CA ARG A 477 19.69 5.90 -13.17
C ARG A 477 20.67 4.95 -13.86
N GLN A 478 21.30 4.06 -13.08
CA GLN A 478 22.32 3.13 -13.57
C GLN A 478 22.00 1.65 -13.25
N ASP A 479 20.78 1.40 -12.83
CA ASP A 479 20.26 0.12 -12.35
C ASP A 479 19.22 -0.49 -13.30
N CYS A 480 19.06 0.05 -14.52
CA CYS A 480 17.98 -0.34 -15.42
C CYS A 480 18.01 -1.83 -15.82
N GLY A 481 19.20 -2.43 -15.93
CA GLY A 481 19.34 -3.87 -16.19
C GLY A 481 18.75 -4.79 -15.12
N THR A 482 18.51 -4.29 -13.90
CA THR A 482 17.81 -5.04 -12.84
C THR A 482 16.37 -5.38 -13.23
N TYR A 483 15.76 -4.61 -14.15
CA TYR A 483 14.36 -4.77 -14.56
C TYR A 483 14.19 -5.55 -15.87
N ARG A 484 15.24 -6.24 -16.34
CA ARG A 484 15.25 -6.92 -17.64
C ARG A 484 14.09 -7.90 -17.83
N LEU A 485 13.63 -8.58 -16.78
CA LEU A 485 12.54 -9.57 -16.84
C LEU A 485 11.14 -8.96 -17.00
N TYR A 486 10.98 -7.65 -16.83
CA TYR A 486 9.74 -6.94 -17.20
C TYR A 486 9.67 -6.62 -18.70
N ASN A 487 10.77 -6.75 -19.44
CA ASN A 487 10.96 -6.11 -20.75
C ASN A 487 11.12 -7.12 -21.92
N PRO A 488 10.15 -8.00 -22.20
CA PRO A 488 10.28 -9.03 -23.23
C PRO A 488 10.55 -8.48 -24.64
N ALA A 489 9.91 -7.35 -25.01
CA ALA A 489 10.01 -6.77 -26.34
C ALA A 489 11.17 -5.76 -26.50
N SER A 490 12.05 -5.65 -25.50
CA SER A 490 13.15 -4.70 -25.58
C SER A 490 14.17 -5.12 -26.63
N GLY A 491 14.56 -4.17 -27.50
CA GLY A 491 15.58 -4.40 -28.53
C GLY A 491 16.90 -4.87 -27.92
N ASN A 492 17.58 -5.81 -28.57
CA ASN A 492 18.90 -6.31 -28.18
C ASN A 492 19.93 -5.89 -29.23
N PHE A 493 21.08 -5.39 -28.78
CA PHE A 493 22.11 -4.80 -29.63
C PHE A 493 23.34 -5.71 -29.73
N ILE A 494 24.18 -5.45 -30.74
CA ILE A 494 25.37 -6.27 -31.04
C ILE A 494 26.42 -6.26 -29.91
N ASN A 495 26.40 -5.25 -29.05
CA ASN A 495 27.26 -5.17 -27.87
C ASN A 495 26.78 -6.06 -26.70
N GLY A 496 25.70 -6.82 -26.88
CA GLY A 496 25.15 -7.73 -25.88
C GLY A 496 24.19 -7.07 -24.88
N LEU A 497 23.93 -5.76 -24.99
CA LEU A 497 22.96 -5.06 -24.14
C LEU A 497 21.57 -5.03 -24.77
N SER A 498 20.55 -4.98 -23.92
CA SER A 498 19.19 -4.64 -24.32
C SER A 498 18.90 -3.16 -24.07
N SER A 499 17.94 -2.58 -24.81
CA SER A 499 17.56 -1.16 -24.62
C SER A 499 17.12 -0.90 -23.18
N SER A 500 16.39 -1.83 -22.57
CA SER A 500 15.97 -1.77 -21.17
C SER A 500 17.13 -1.77 -20.16
N ASP A 501 18.34 -2.16 -20.57
CA ASP A 501 19.51 -2.20 -19.68
C ASP A 501 20.23 -0.85 -19.56
N TYR A 502 20.08 0.03 -20.57
CA TYR A 502 20.82 1.29 -20.60
C TYR A 502 20.45 2.24 -19.46
N SER A 503 21.49 2.86 -18.90
CA SER A 503 21.36 3.97 -17.96
C SER A 503 20.66 5.16 -18.63
N ARG A 504 19.87 5.90 -17.86
CA ARG A 504 18.95 6.92 -18.39
C ARG A 504 18.78 8.11 -17.46
N SER A 505 18.29 9.22 -18.01
CA SER A 505 17.98 10.46 -17.30
C SER A 505 16.77 10.33 -16.37
N ASN A 506 17.00 9.69 -15.22
CA ASN A 506 16.13 9.46 -14.06
C ASN A 506 15.10 8.32 -14.12
N TRP A 507 15.03 7.55 -15.20
CA TRP A 507 13.99 6.52 -15.34
C TRP A 507 14.53 5.23 -15.92
N CYS A 508 13.84 4.12 -15.67
CA CYS A 508 14.07 2.85 -16.33
C CYS A 508 12.71 2.27 -16.79
N PRO A 509 12.64 1.59 -17.94
CA PRO A 509 11.44 0.89 -18.39
C PRO A 509 10.94 -0.12 -17.34
N GLY A 510 9.69 0.03 -16.90
CA GLY A 510 9.09 -0.77 -15.82
C GLY A 510 9.29 -0.21 -14.42
N THR A 511 9.61 1.08 -14.26
CA THR A 511 9.83 1.69 -12.93
C THR A 511 9.09 3.01 -12.71
N VAL A 512 8.89 3.36 -11.43
CA VAL A 512 8.51 4.71 -10.98
C VAL A 512 9.73 5.63 -11.05
N THR A 513 9.52 6.90 -11.42
CA THR A 513 10.49 7.97 -11.14
C THR A 513 10.14 8.64 -9.82
N ASN A 514 11.03 8.55 -8.85
CA ASN A 514 10.81 9.17 -7.54
C ASN A 514 10.90 10.70 -7.64
N PRO A 515 10.03 11.43 -6.91
CA PRO A 515 10.25 12.85 -6.68
C PRO A 515 11.51 13.05 -5.84
N ILE A 516 12.16 14.19 -6.03
CA ILE A 516 13.09 14.75 -5.05
C ILE A 516 12.39 15.85 -4.26
N TYR A 517 12.74 15.95 -2.98
CA TYR A 517 12.22 16.98 -2.09
C TYR A 517 13.33 18.01 -1.84
N ILE A 518 13.18 19.18 -2.45
CA ILE A 518 14.17 20.26 -2.34
C ILE A 518 13.70 21.19 -1.23
N GLU A 519 14.50 21.30 -0.17
CA GLU A 519 14.26 22.23 0.93
C GLU A 519 14.46 23.68 0.44
N LEU A 520 13.43 24.51 0.58
CA LEU A 520 13.46 25.94 0.25
C LEU A 520 13.57 26.83 1.49
N GLY A 521 13.39 26.27 2.69
CA GLY A 521 13.37 27.00 3.95
C GLY A 521 12.04 27.72 4.19
N ASP A 522 12.05 28.75 5.03
CA ASP A 522 10.86 29.56 5.30
C ASP A 522 10.67 30.61 4.19
N LEU A 523 9.47 30.67 3.61
CA LEU A 523 9.09 31.66 2.61
C LEU A 523 8.14 32.70 3.21
N LYS A 524 8.34 33.97 2.87
CA LYS A 524 7.48 35.07 3.34
C LYS A 524 6.24 35.21 2.49
N ALA A 525 5.18 35.80 3.06
CA ALA A 525 4.07 36.28 2.25
C ALA A 525 4.58 37.29 1.20
N GLY A 526 4.07 37.21 -0.02
CA GLY A 526 4.51 38.06 -1.13
C GLY A 526 4.83 37.28 -2.40
N ASN A 527 5.46 37.98 -3.34
CA ASN A 527 5.79 37.45 -4.66
C ASN A 527 7.12 36.70 -4.61
N HIS A 528 7.12 35.50 -5.19
CA HIS A 528 8.29 34.66 -5.36
C HIS A 528 8.38 34.19 -6.81
N LYS A 529 9.58 33.77 -7.21
CA LYS A 529 9.85 33.20 -8.53
C LYS A 529 10.69 31.95 -8.41
N ILE A 530 10.23 30.87 -9.03
CA ILE A 530 11.03 29.66 -9.24
C ILE A 530 11.44 29.59 -10.70
N LYS A 531 12.72 29.25 -10.94
CA LYS A 531 13.28 29.04 -12.28
C LYS A 531 14.02 27.72 -12.37
N ILE A 532 13.79 26.97 -13.45
CA ILE A 532 14.46 25.71 -13.74
C ILE A 532 15.21 25.88 -15.06
N THR A 533 16.49 25.53 -15.06
CA THR A 533 17.32 25.48 -16.28
C THR A 533 17.94 24.10 -16.45
N ILE A 534 17.92 23.59 -17.68
CA ILE A 534 18.50 22.30 -18.06
C ILE A 534 19.24 22.53 -19.39
N PRO A 535 20.50 22.08 -19.55
CA PRO A 535 21.22 22.20 -20.82
C PRO A 535 20.69 21.16 -21.82
N GLN A 536 19.50 21.42 -22.37
CA GLN A 536 18.80 20.51 -23.29
C GLN A 536 19.65 20.23 -24.53
N GLY A 537 19.69 18.97 -24.96
CA GLY A 537 20.33 18.54 -26.20
C GLY A 537 19.75 19.22 -27.44
N ALA A 538 20.58 19.39 -28.46
CA ALA A 538 20.17 19.94 -29.74
C ALA A 538 19.27 18.95 -30.52
N VAL A 539 18.54 19.48 -31.50
CA VAL A 539 17.75 18.69 -32.45
C VAL A 539 18.69 18.05 -33.47
N GLU A 540 18.47 16.77 -33.80
CA GLU A 540 19.21 16.03 -34.83
C GLU A 540 18.23 15.39 -35.81
N GLY A 541 18.10 15.98 -37.00
CA GLY A 541 17.09 15.55 -37.98
C GLY A 541 15.67 15.70 -37.43
N ASN A 542 14.93 14.59 -37.35
CA ASN A 542 13.58 14.55 -36.77
C ASN A 542 13.57 14.23 -35.27
N SER A 543 14.75 13.96 -34.68
CA SER A 543 14.90 13.62 -33.27
C SER A 543 15.12 14.88 -32.43
N PHE A 544 14.42 14.98 -31.30
CA PHE A 544 14.53 16.13 -30.40
C PHE A 544 14.53 15.67 -28.94
N SER A 545 15.29 16.40 -28.12
CA SER A 545 15.32 16.18 -26.68
C SER A 545 14.20 16.96 -26.01
N SER A 546 13.60 16.37 -24.99
CA SER A 546 12.57 17.03 -24.19
C SER A 546 12.67 16.61 -22.72
N TRP A 547 12.12 17.44 -21.84
CA TRP A 547 12.14 17.21 -20.40
C TRP A 547 10.73 17.32 -19.82
N ASN A 548 10.30 16.23 -19.20
CA ASN A 548 9.10 16.19 -18.41
C ASN A 548 9.49 16.58 -16.98
N VAL A 549 9.06 17.75 -16.52
CA VAL A 549 9.34 18.28 -15.19
C VAL A 549 8.06 18.74 -14.51
N SER A 550 7.87 18.38 -13.25
CA SER A 550 6.76 18.91 -12.44
C SER A 550 7.25 19.36 -11.08
N GLY A 551 6.57 20.37 -10.54
CA GLY A 551 6.96 21.06 -9.33
C GLY A 551 5.74 21.42 -8.50
N ILE A 552 5.70 20.89 -7.29
CA ILE A 552 4.68 21.20 -6.29
C ILE A 552 5.37 21.83 -5.09
N LEU A 553 4.97 23.04 -4.74
CA LEU A 553 5.39 23.70 -3.51
C LEU A 553 4.47 23.28 -2.38
N PHE A 554 5.03 22.88 -1.25
CA PHE A 554 4.26 22.58 -0.05
C PHE A 554 5.01 22.96 1.23
N GLY A 555 4.27 23.16 2.31
CA GLY A 555 4.82 23.54 3.62
C GLY A 555 3.75 23.71 4.69
N GLU A 556 4.17 24.24 5.83
CA GLU A 556 3.36 24.46 7.04
C GLU A 556 2.71 25.85 7.08
#